data_AF-A0A5B6X0L4-F1
#
_entry.id   AF-A0A5B6X0L4-F1
#
_cell.length_a   1.000
_cell.length_b   1.000
_cell.length_c   1.000
_cell.angle_alpha   90.00
_cell.angle_beta   90.00
_cell.angle_gamma   90.00
#
_symmetry.space_group_name_H-M   'P 1'
#
loop_
_entity.id
_entity.type
_entity.pdbx_description
1 polymer ?
#
loop_
_entity_poly.entity_id
_entity_poly.type
_entity_poly.pdbx_seq_one_letter_code
_entity_poly.pdbx_strand_id
1 'polypeptide(L)'
;MIQDTLQFRGNMMEDPNQHLKWFLQLPDTFKYNEVSNDAIRLWLFPFSLDQVQSQHRMIQLKSFYINSFHQHNHPSQMRYYKIQAD
;
A
#
# COMPACT_ATOMS: atom_id res chain seq x y z
N MET A 1 -11.88 11.86 22.59
CA MET A 1 -11.12 12.55 21.53
C MET A 1 -10.15 11.51 20.98
N ILE A 2 -10.47 10.90 19.85
CA ILE A 2 -9.55 9.96 19.20
C ILE A 2 -8.52 10.86 18.53
N GLN A 3 -7.30 10.81 19.02
CA GLN A 3 -6.20 11.58 18.47
C GLN A 3 -6.04 11.18 16.99
N ASP A 4 -6.05 12.16 16.09
CA ASP A 4 -5.81 12.05 14.64
C ASP A 4 -4.40 11.49 14.29
N THR A 5 -3.74 10.79 15.21
CA THR A 5 -2.34 10.37 15.16
C THR A 5 -2.10 9.15 14.28
N LEU A 6 -3.15 8.54 13.73
CA LEU A 6 -3.03 7.34 12.90
C LEU A 6 -2.68 7.64 11.43
N GLN A 7 -2.97 8.86 10.95
CA GLN A 7 -2.78 9.23 9.55
C GLN A 7 -1.67 10.25 9.38
N PHE A 8 -0.72 9.95 8.51
CA PHE A 8 0.32 10.86 8.08
C PHE A 8 -0.20 11.72 6.93
N ARG A 9 -0.31 13.02 7.18
CA ARG A 9 -0.77 14.02 6.19
C ARG A 9 0.37 14.61 5.37
N GLY A 10 1.62 14.33 5.73
CA GLY A 10 2.80 14.85 5.03
C GLY A 10 2.98 16.35 5.21
N ASN A 11 2.46 16.93 6.29
CA ASN A 11 2.63 18.34 6.58
C ASN A 11 3.98 18.60 7.28
N MET A 12 4.44 19.86 7.30
CA MET A 12 5.75 20.23 7.87
C MET A 12 5.88 20.01 9.39
N MET A 13 4.76 19.78 10.08
CA MET A 13 4.71 19.58 11.53
C MET A 13 4.77 18.09 11.91
N GLU A 14 4.62 17.18 10.94
CA GLU A 14 4.68 15.73 11.15
C GLU A 14 6.08 15.20 10.85
N ASP A 15 6.67 14.46 11.79
CA ASP A 15 7.94 13.76 11.58
C ASP A 15 7.70 12.40 10.87
N PRO A 16 8.20 12.21 9.63
CA PRO A 16 8.08 10.95 8.91
C PRO A 16 8.71 9.76 9.65
N ASN A 17 9.78 9.97 10.41
CA ASN A 17 10.46 8.92 11.16
C ASN A 17 9.65 8.48 12.37
N GLN A 18 9.04 9.43 13.07
CA GLN A 18 8.11 9.15 14.17
C GLN A 18 6.88 8.39 13.67
N HIS A 19 6.33 8.79 12.52
CA HIS A 19 5.22 8.07 11.90
C HIS A 19 5.61 6.64 11.51
N LEU A 20 6.78 6.44 10.87
CA LEU A 20 7.25 5.12 10.48
C LEU A 20 7.45 4.21 11.69
N LYS A 21 8.04 4.73 12.78
CA LYS A 21 8.23 3.98 14.02
C LYS A 21 6.89 3.51 14.59
N TRP A 22 5.90 4.38 14.62
CA TRP A 22 4.55 4.05 15.09
C TRP A 22 3.85 3.02 14.17
N PHE A 23 3.95 3.21 12.85
CA PHE A 23 3.41 2.27 11.86
C PHE A 23 4.01 0.86 11.99
N LEU A 24 5.32 0.76 12.22
CA LEU A 24 6.00 -0.52 12.40
C LEU A 24 5.58 -1.26 13.68
N GLN A 25 5.06 -0.55 14.68
CA GLN A 25 4.59 -1.10 15.96
C GLN A 25 3.11 -1.55 15.94
N LEU A 26 2.32 -1.11 14.95
CA LEU A 26 0.90 -1.51 14.80
C LEU A 26 0.67 -3.03 14.71
N PRO A 27 1.46 -3.83 13.98
CA PRO A 27 1.19 -5.27 13.83
C PRO A 27 1.38 -6.05 15.11
N ASP A 28 2.21 -5.56 16.03
CA ASP A 28 2.43 -6.21 17.33
C ASP A 28 1.16 -6.23 18.18
N THR A 29 0.19 -5.35 17.87
CA THR A 29 -1.13 -5.29 18.52
C THR A 29 -2.18 -6.19 17.84
N PHE A 30 -1.97 -6.58 16.58
CA PHE A 30 -2.89 -7.43 15.81
C PHE A 30 -2.28 -8.82 15.60
N LYS A 31 -2.43 -9.72 16.59
CA LYS A 31 -2.12 -11.14 16.36
C LYS A 31 -3.22 -11.79 15.52
N TYR A 32 -3.11 -11.68 14.20
CA TYR A 32 -3.82 -12.56 13.28
C TYR A 32 -2.98 -13.82 13.07
N ASN A 33 -3.49 -14.96 13.50
CA ASN A 33 -2.84 -16.25 13.27
C ASN A 33 -2.63 -16.43 11.76
N GLU A 34 -1.45 -16.94 11.39
CA GLU A 34 -1.04 -17.26 10.00
C GLU A 34 -0.77 -16.06 9.07
N VAL A 35 -1.08 -14.82 9.48
CA VAL A 35 -0.74 -13.63 8.71
C VAL A 35 0.57 -13.04 9.23
N SER A 36 1.56 -12.84 8.35
CA SER A 36 2.82 -12.21 8.74
C SER A 36 2.61 -10.74 9.09
N ASN A 37 3.40 -10.22 10.03
CA ASN A 37 3.37 -8.80 10.39
C ASN A 37 3.58 -7.90 9.16
N ASP A 38 4.36 -8.33 8.17
CA ASP A 38 4.58 -7.58 6.94
C ASP A 38 3.34 -7.56 6.03
N ALA A 39 2.57 -8.65 5.96
CA ALA A 39 1.30 -8.66 5.24
C ALA A 39 0.26 -7.75 5.92
N ILE A 40 0.23 -7.72 7.26
CA ILE A 40 -0.61 -6.80 8.04
C ILE A 40 -0.18 -5.35 7.78
N ARG A 41 1.13 -5.05 7.77
CA ARG A 41 1.66 -3.71 7.43
C ARG A 41 1.23 -3.28 6.04
N LEU A 42 1.42 -4.14 5.03
CA LEU A 42 1.04 -3.82 3.65
C LEU A 42 -0.46 -3.52 3.53
N TRP A 43 -1.30 -4.25 4.26
CA TRP A 43 -2.74 -4.01 4.30
C TRP A 43 -3.11 -2.70 5.00
N LEU A 44 -2.40 -2.32 6.07
CA LEU A 44 -2.65 -1.10 6.83
C LEU A 44 -2.01 0.16 6.21
N PHE A 45 -1.02 0.02 5.32
CA PHE A 45 -0.28 1.14 4.73
C PHE A 45 -1.17 2.22 4.07
N PRO A 46 -2.24 1.89 3.32
CA PRO A 46 -3.12 2.92 2.75
C PRO A 46 -3.88 3.70 3.83
N PHE A 47 -4.13 3.11 5.00
CA PHE A 47 -4.85 3.73 6.11
C PHE A 47 -3.95 4.56 7.02
N SER A 48 -2.62 4.35 6.95
CA SER A 48 -1.65 5.16 7.68
C SER A 48 -1.36 6.50 6.99
N LEU A 49 -1.90 6.73 5.79
CA LEU A 49 -1.70 7.94 5.00
C LEU A 49 -3.02 8.70 4.86
N ASP A 50 -2.95 10.03 4.78
CA ASP A 50 -4.12 10.85 4.46
C ASP A 50 -4.74 10.49 3.11
N GLN A 51 -6.01 10.83 2.91
CA GLN A 51 -6.81 10.43 1.75
C GLN A 51 -6.16 10.81 0.40
N VAL A 52 -5.56 11.99 0.28
CA VAL A 52 -4.90 12.40 -0.96
C VAL A 52 -3.61 11.59 -1.20
N GLN A 53 -2.84 11.36 -0.15
CA GLN A 53 -1.57 10.64 -0.23
C GLN A 53 -1.77 9.14 -0.44
N SER A 54 -2.81 8.55 0.16
CA SER A 54 -3.21 7.15 -0.04
C SER A 54 -3.71 6.91 -1.46
N GLN A 55 -4.51 7.82 -2.03
CA GLN A 55 -4.91 7.78 -3.44
C GLN A 55 -3.70 7.85 -4.38
N HIS A 56 -2.81 8.82 -4.16
CA HIS A 56 -1.60 8.95 -4.98
C HIS A 56 -0.70 7.71 -4.87
N ARG A 57 -0.49 7.16 -3.67
CA ARG A 57 0.28 5.92 -3.47
C ARG A 57 -0.38 4.71 -4.11
N MET A 58 -1.70 4.57 -4.03
CA MET A 58 -2.43 3.50 -4.73
C MET A 58 -2.28 3.62 -6.25
N ILE A 59 -2.32 4.83 -6.81
CA ILE A 59 -2.07 5.05 -8.24
C ILE A 59 -0.64 4.62 -8.59
N GLN A 60 0.36 5.02 -7.82
CA GLN A 60 1.75 4.63 -8.04
C GLN A 60 1.97 3.11 -7.95
N LEU A 61 1.35 2.43 -6.98
CA LEU A 61 1.42 0.98 -6.85
C LEU A 61 0.75 0.26 -8.03
N LYS A 62 -0.43 0.75 -8.47
CA LYS A 62 -1.10 0.23 -9.67
C LYS A 62 -0.25 0.43 -10.92
N SER A 63 0.32 1.62 -11.10
CA SER A 63 1.22 1.92 -12.21
C SER A 63 2.47 1.05 -12.18
N PHE A 64 3.09 0.87 -11.02
CA PHE A 64 4.25 -0.03 -10.87
C PHE A 64 3.90 -1.46 -11.26
N TYR A 65 2.81 -2.02 -10.73
CA TYR A 65 2.39 -3.39 -11.05
C TYR A 65 2.06 -3.56 -12.54
N ILE A 66 1.31 -2.61 -13.11
CA ILE A 66 0.95 -2.59 -14.54
C ILE A 66 2.22 -2.50 -15.41
N ASN A 67 3.16 -1.62 -15.06
CA ASN A 67 4.41 -1.45 -15.79
C ASN A 67 5.30 -2.69 -15.69
N SER A 68 5.44 -3.29 -14.50
CA SER A 68 6.18 -4.54 -14.32
C SER A 68 5.53 -5.69 -15.08
N PHE A 69 4.19 -5.77 -15.11
CA PHE A 69 3.44 -6.74 -15.88
C PHE A 69 3.65 -6.55 -17.39
N HIS A 70 3.65 -5.31 -17.89
CA HIS A 70 3.94 -5.00 -19.29
C HIS A 70 5.39 -5.27 -19.70
N GLN A 71 6.34 -5.08 -18.78
CA GLN A 71 7.75 -5.36 -19.03
C GLN A 71 8.06 -6.86 -19.07
N HIS A 72 7.38 -7.67 -18.25
CA HIS A 72 7.62 -9.11 -18.16
C HIS A 72 6.77 -9.93 -19.15
N ASN A 73 5.66 -9.39 -19.66
CA ASN A 73 4.82 -10.07 -20.64
C ASN A 73 4.97 -9.43 -22.03
N HIS A 74 5.53 -10.18 -22.98
CA HIS A 74 5.65 -9.74 -24.38
C HIS A 74 4.25 -9.45 -24.96
N PRO A 75 4.04 -8.42 -25.81
CA PRO A 75 2.72 -8.04 -26.33
C PRO A 75 1.95 -9.19 -27.01
N SER A 76 2.65 -10.23 -27.47
CA SER A 76 2.09 -11.48 -28.00
C SER A 76 1.27 -12.25 -26.97
N GLN A 77 1.70 -12.29 -25.70
CA GLN A 77 1.05 -13.04 -24.62
C GLN A 77 -0.24 -12.36 -24.16
N MET A 78 -0.29 -11.02 -24.18
CA MET A 78 -1.49 -10.27 -23.78
C MET A 78 -2.69 -10.50 -24.71
N ARG A 79 -2.47 -10.86 -25.98
CA ARG A 79 -3.55 -11.24 -26.91
C ARG A 79 -4.21 -12.55 -26.52
N TYR A 80 -3.46 -13.53 -26.01
CA TYR A 80 -4.02 -14.81 -25.58
C TYR A 80 -4.96 -14.66 -24.38
N TYR A 81 -4.59 -13.86 -23.38
CA TYR A 81 -5.42 -13.66 -22.17
C TYR A 81 -6.72 -12.88 -22.45
N LYS A 82 -6.76 -12.01 -23.46
CA LYS A 82 -7.99 -11.31 -23.85
C LYS A 82 -9.01 -12.20 -24.53
N ILE A 83 -8.56 -13.19 -25.31
CA ILE A 83 -9.43 -14.08 -26.09
C ILE A 83 -10.15 -15.10 -25.19
N GLN A 84 -9.68 -15.27 -23.95
CA GLN A 84 -10.18 -16.29 -23.02
C GLN A 84 -11.09 -15.74 -21.92
N ALA A 85 -11.33 -14.41 -21.91
CA ALA A 85 -12.14 -13.72 -20.91
C ALA A 85 -13.54 -13.29 -21.42
N ASP A 86 -13.88 -13.67 -22.66
CA ASP A 86 -15.21 -13.49 -23.28
C ASP A 86 -15.97 -14.82 -23.34
#